data_AF-A0A3P8CJD4-F1
#
_entry.id   AF-A0A3P8CJD4-F1
#
_cell.length_a   1.000
_cell.length_b   1.000
_cell.length_c   1.000
_cell.angle_alpha   90.00
_cell.angle_beta   90.00
_cell.angle_gamma   90.00
#
_symmetry.space_group_name_H-M   'P 1'
#
loop_
_entity.id
_entity.type
_entity.pdbx_description
1 polymer ?
#
loop_
_entity_poly.entity_id
_entity_poly.type
_entity_poly.pdbx_seq_one_letter_code
_entity_poly.pdbx_strand_id
1 'polypeptide(L)'
;MSVPGKVFNRVLLNRMKDTVDAQLRNQQARFREDRLCTDQITTLRIIVEQSVEWNSSLYINFIDYEKAFDSVNRRTLWKLLRHYGVPEIVNIIRNSYNGL
;
A
#
# COMPACT_ATOMS: atom_id res chain seq x y z
N MET A 1 14.47 14.69 5.61
CA MET A 1 13.28 15.13 6.37
C MET A 1 13.70 15.51 7.78
N SER A 2 13.27 16.68 8.25
CA SER A 2 13.48 17.13 9.63
C SER A 2 12.64 16.30 10.62
N VAL A 3 13.02 16.31 11.90
CA VAL A 3 12.23 15.67 12.98
C VAL A 3 10.78 16.21 13.02
N PRO A 4 10.54 17.54 12.95
CA PRO A 4 9.20 18.09 12.85
C PRO A 4 8.40 17.55 11.65
N GLY A 5 9.03 17.42 10.48
CA GLY A 5 8.38 16.87 9.29
C GLY A 5 7.96 15.40 9.46
N LYS A 6 8.77 14.59 10.15
CA LYS A 6 8.41 13.19 10.44
C LYS A 6 7.21 13.09 11.38
N VAL A 7 7.19 13.92 12.42
CA VAL A 7 6.06 13.98 13.37
C VAL A 7 4.79 14.43 12.65
N PHE A 8 4.87 15.48 11.85
CA PHE A 8 3.74 15.98 11.07
C PHE A 8 3.19 14.91 10.11
N ASN A 9 4.05 14.23 9.34
CA ASN A 9 3.63 13.17 8.44
C ASN A 9 2.97 11.99 9.19
N ARG A 10 3.44 11.66 10.41
CA ARG A 10 2.80 10.63 11.23
C ARG A 10 1.39 11.04 11.67
N VAL A 11 1.18 12.31 12.02
CA VAL A 11 -0.16 12.83 12.33
C VAL A 11 -1.08 12.73 11.12
N LEU A 12 -0.60 13.13 9.93
CA LEU A 12 -1.38 13.00 8.70
C LEU A 12 -1.73 11.54 8.39
N LEU A 13 -0.75 10.64 8.50
CA LEU A 13 -0.96 9.21 8.30
C LEU A 13 -2.06 8.67 9.22
N ASN A 14 -1.97 8.95 10.52
CA ASN A 14 -2.95 8.47 11.49
C ASN A 14 -4.36 8.99 11.20
N ARG A 15 -4.51 10.19 10.63
CA ARG A 15 -5.83 10.75 10.28
C ARG A 15 -6.47 10.10 9.06
N MET A 16 -5.67 9.54 8.15
CA MET A 16 -6.17 8.96 6.89
C MET A 16 -6.16 7.43 6.89
N LYS A 17 -5.40 6.81 7.80
CA LYS A 17 -5.12 5.37 7.81
C LYS A 17 -6.40 4.55 7.76
N ASP A 18 -7.32 4.73 8.71
CA ASP A 18 -8.50 3.86 8.84
C ASP A 18 -9.41 3.95 7.61
N THR A 19 -9.62 5.16 7.09
CA THR A 19 -10.43 5.40 5.88
C THR A 19 -9.83 4.72 4.66
N VAL A 20 -8.51 4.82 4.47
CA VAL A 20 -7.82 4.19 3.33
C VAL A 20 -7.78 2.67 3.51
N ASP A 21 -7.46 2.19 4.72
CA ASP A 21 -7.30 0.77 5.03
C ASP A 21 -8.59 -0.03 4.81
N ALA A 22 -9.75 0.58 5.11
CA ALA A 22 -11.07 0.03 4.84
C ALA A 22 -11.35 -0.22 3.33
N GLN A 23 -10.65 0.50 2.45
CA GLN A 23 -10.80 0.35 1.00
C GLN A 23 -9.72 -0.51 0.34
N LEU A 24 -8.64 -0.84 1.07
CA LEU A 24 -7.56 -1.68 0.54
C LEU A 24 -7.96 -3.14 0.50
N ARG A 25 -7.49 -3.84 -0.54
CA ARG A 25 -7.72 -5.28 -0.73
C ARG A 25 -7.18 -6.10 0.44
N ASN A 26 -7.85 -7.21 0.75
CA ASN A 26 -7.46 -8.13 1.82
C ASN A 26 -6.14 -8.87 1.54
N GLN A 27 -5.74 -8.97 0.27
CA GLN A 27 -4.48 -9.60 -0.13
C GLN A 27 -3.28 -8.67 0.06
N GLN A 28 -3.48 -7.35 0.15
CA GLN A 28 -2.37 -6.41 0.35
C GLN A 28 -1.88 -6.51 1.80
N ALA A 29 -0.68 -7.03 2.02
CA ALA A 29 -0.11 -7.13 3.37
C ALA A 29 0.82 -5.95 3.70
N ARG A 30 1.57 -5.44 2.71
CA ARG A 30 2.57 -4.41 2.93
C ARG A 30 1.92 -3.08 3.35
N PHE A 31 2.50 -2.45 4.37
CA PHE A 31 2.04 -1.18 4.96
C PHE A 31 0.67 -1.22 5.65
N ARG A 32 0.15 -2.41 5.98
CA ARG A 32 -1.03 -2.58 6.83
C ARG A 32 -0.61 -3.07 8.21
N GLU A 33 -1.37 -2.64 9.21
CA GLU A 33 -1.22 -3.17 10.57
C GLU A 33 -1.69 -4.62 10.60
N ASP A 34 -1.12 -5.42 11.50
CA ASP A 34 -1.49 -6.83 11.72
C ASP A 34 -1.37 -7.76 10.50
N ARG A 35 -0.57 -7.38 9.50
CA ARG A 35 -0.28 -8.22 8.32
C ARG A 35 1.20 -8.42 8.14
N LEU A 36 1.63 -9.69 8.12
CA LEU A 36 3.03 -10.05 8.01
C LEU A 36 3.35 -10.65 6.63
N CYS A 37 4.61 -10.50 6.23
CA CYS A 37 5.12 -11.15 5.01
C CYS A 37 5.02 -12.68 5.11
N THR A 38 5.18 -13.23 6.32
CA THR A 38 5.06 -14.66 6.63
C THR A 38 3.69 -15.22 6.26
N ASP A 39 2.63 -14.44 6.41
CA ASP A 39 1.26 -14.88 6.08
C ASP A 39 1.11 -15.07 4.57
N GLN A 40 1.70 -14.17 3.78
CA GLN A 40 1.70 -14.26 2.31
C GLN A 40 2.55 -15.43 1.81
N ILE A 41 3.72 -15.66 2.42
CA ILE A 41 4.59 -16.81 2.08
C ILE A 41 3.88 -18.12 2.42
N THR A 42 3.25 -18.19 3.60
CA THR A 42 2.47 -19.37 4.02
C THR A 42 1.31 -19.63 3.06
N THR A 43 0.57 -18.59 2.67
CA THR A 43 -0.52 -18.70 1.70
C THR A 43 -0.02 -19.23 0.35
N LEU A 44 1.09 -18.70 -0.16
CA LEU A 44 1.69 -19.16 -1.41
C LEU A 44 2.12 -20.63 -1.32
N ARG A 45 2.74 -21.03 -0.20
CA ARG A 45 3.14 -22.41 0.06
C ARG A 45 1.95 -23.37 0.04
N ILE A 46 0.85 -22.99 0.69
CA ILE A 46 -0.39 -23.79 0.71
C ILE A 46 -0.96 -23.95 -0.71
N ILE A 47 -0.98 -22.89 -1.52
CA ILE A 47 -1.47 -22.96 -2.92
C ILE A 47 -0.61 -23.92 -3.76
N VAL A 48 0.71 -23.88 -3.59
CA VAL A 48 1.64 -24.79 -4.26
C VAL A 48 1.41 -26.24 -3.81
N GLU A 49 1.32 -26.49 -2.51
CA GLU A 49 1.10 -27.82 -1.95
C GLU A 49 -0.22 -28.43 -2.43
N GLN A 50 -1.32 -27.66 -2.41
CA GLN A 50 -2.61 -28.12 -2.95
C GLN A 50 -2.53 -28.40 -4.45
N SER A 51 -1.82 -27.57 -5.22
CA SER A 51 -1.73 -27.80 -6.67
C SER A 51 -1.05 -29.13 -6.99
N VAL A 52 -0.02 -29.50 -6.21
CA VAL A 52 0.66 -30.80 -6.29
C VAL A 52 -0.26 -31.94 -5.85
N GLU A 53 -0.96 -31.80 -4.73
CA GLU A 53 -1.87 -32.82 -4.20
C GLU A 53 -2.98 -33.18 -5.20
N TRP A 54 -3.54 -32.18 -5.88
CA TRP A 54 -4.64 -32.36 -6.82
C TRP A 54 -4.19 -32.60 -8.27
N ASN A 55 -2.87 -32.74 -8.51
CA ASN A 55 -2.26 -32.87 -9.83
C ASN A 55 -2.75 -31.81 -10.84
N SER A 56 -2.89 -30.56 -10.35
CA SER A 56 -3.38 -29.43 -11.15
C SER A 56 -2.22 -28.56 -11.63
N SER A 57 -2.35 -27.97 -12.81
CA SER A 57 -1.36 -27.04 -13.33
C SER A 57 -1.42 -25.70 -12.59
N LEU A 58 -0.28 -25.25 -12.06
CA LEU A 58 -0.13 -23.96 -11.38
C LEU A 58 0.94 -23.11 -12.07
N TYR A 59 0.63 -21.83 -12.31
CA TYR A 59 1.57 -20.84 -12.82
C TYR A 59 1.67 -19.67 -11.84
N ILE A 60 2.89 -19.27 -11.49
CA ILE A 60 3.16 -18.19 -10.54
C ILE A 60 4.02 -17.13 -11.25
N ASN A 61 3.55 -15.88 -11.22
CA ASN A 61 4.26 -14.73 -11.77
C ASN A 61 4.69 -13.79 -10.64
N PHE A 62 5.98 -13.46 -10.60
CA PHE A 62 6.52 -12.45 -9.69
C PHE A 62 6.70 -11.14 -10.46
N ILE A 63 6.03 -10.08 -9.98
CA ILE A 63 6.07 -8.75 -10.59
C ILE A 63 6.71 -7.80 -9.58
N ASP A 64 7.77 -7.11 -9.99
CA ASP A 64 8.42 -6.06 -9.21
C ASP A 64 8.48 -4.77 -10.04
N TYR A 65 8.37 -3.63 -9.35
CA TYR A 65 8.41 -2.31 -9.98
C TYR A 65 9.75 -1.64 -9.69
N GLU A 66 10.49 -1.32 -10.75
CA GLU A 66 11.71 -0.51 -10.62
C GLU A 66 11.36 0.87 -10.04
N LYS A 67 12.01 1.23 -8.93
CA LYS A 67 11.86 2.53 -8.25
C LYS A 67 10.40 2.92 -8.03
N ALA A 68 9.60 2.00 -7.45
CA ALA A 68 8.16 2.13 -7.29
C ALA A 68 7.67 3.46 -6.68
N PHE A 69 8.44 4.10 -5.79
CA PHE A 69 8.08 5.39 -5.21
C PHE A 69 8.43 6.58 -6.11
N ASP A 70 9.54 6.51 -6.86
CA ASP A 70 9.99 7.58 -7.73
C ASP A 70 9.16 7.65 -9.02
N SER A 71 8.58 6.51 -9.44
CA SER A 71 7.78 6.41 -10.67
C SER A 71 6.29 6.78 -10.50
N VAL A 72 5.84 7.11 -9.28
CA VAL A 72 4.42 7.42 -9.03
C VAL A 72 4.00 8.75 -9.67
N ASN A 73 2.99 8.70 -10.53
CA ASN A 73 2.37 9.91 -11.07
C ASN A 73 1.57 10.66 -9.98
N ARG A 74 2.05 11.85 -9.60
CA ARG A 74 1.43 12.68 -8.54
C ARG A 74 -0.02 13.09 -8.86
N ARG A 75 -0.36 13.40 -10.12
CA ARG A 75 -1.74 13.77 -10.50
C ARG A 75 -2.70 12.61 -10.27
N THR A 76 -2.27 11.39 -10.62
CA THR A 76 -3.04 10.17 -10.37
C THR A 76 -3.15 9.90 -8.86
N LEU A 77 -2.07 10.07 -8.10
CA LEU A 77 -2.08 9.88 -6.64
C LEU A 77 -3.12 10.78 -5.95
N TRP A 78 -3.22 12.05 -6.33
CA TRP A 78 -4.23 12.97 -5.76
C TRP A 78 -5.65 12.55 -6.05
N LYS A 79 -5.93 12.03 -7.26
CA LYS A 79 -7.24 11.51 -7.63
C LYS A 79 -7.57 10.25 -6.83
N LEU A 80 -6.60 9.34 -6.66
CA LEU A 80 -6.77 8.13 -5.88
C LEU A 80 -7.07 8.43 -4.40
N LEU A 81 -6.34 9.34 -3.77
CA LEU A 81 -6.60 9.70 -2.37
C LEU A 81 -8.00 10.30 -2.15
N ARG A 82 -8.50 11.09 -3.10
CA ARG A 82 -9.90 11.57 -3.05
C ARG A 82 -10.90 10.44 -3.22
N HIS A 83 -10.62 9.51 -4.13
CA HIS A 83 -11.45 8.33 -4.34
C HIS A 83 -11.50 7.44 -3.09
N TYR A 84 -10.37 7.30 -2.40
CA TYR A 84 -10.24 6.58 -1.13
C TYR A 84 -10.81 7.33 0.09
N GLY A 85 -11.57 8.42 -0.12
CA GLY A 85 -12.34 9.07 0.94
C GLY A 85 -11.57 10.03 1.84
N VAL A 86 -10.38 10.49 1.45
CA VAL A 86 -9.58 11.43 2.27
C VAL A 86 -9.33 12.79 1.59
N PRO A 87 -10.36 13.45 1.00
CA PRO A 87 -10.18 14.62 0.16
C PRO A 87 -9.60 15.85 0.87
N GLU A 88 -9.89 16.04 2.16
CA GLU A 88 -9.48 17.21 2.95
C GLU A 88 -7.95 17.29 3.11
N ILE A 89 -7.30 16.13 3.27
CA ILE A 89 -5.87 16.03 3.56
C ILE A 89 -5.03 16.12 2.27
N VAL A 90 -5.61 15.85 1.09
CA VAL A 90 -4.88 15.82 -0.19
C VAL A 90 -4.13 17.12 -0.49
N ASN A 91 -4.75 18.27 -0.20
CA ASN A 91 -4.10 19.56 -0.44
C ASN A 91 -2.89 19.77 0.47
N ILE A 92 -2.95 19.31 1.72
CA ILE A 92 -1.84 19.39 2.69
C ILE A 92 -0.68 18.51 2.21
N ILE A 93 -0.98 17.26 1.84
CA ILE A 93 0.03 16.35 1.30
C ILE A 93 0.66 16.94 0.04
N ARG A 94 -0.16 17.44 -0.89
CA ARG A 94 0.34 18.05 -2.14
C ARG A 94 1.32 19.20 -1.88
N ASN A 95 1.04 20.07 -0.91
CA ASN A 95 1.92 21.19 -0.58
C ASN A 95 3.27 20.70 -0.02
N SER A 96 3.26 19.63 0.79
CA SER A 96 4.51 19.04 1.32
C SER A 96 5.48 18.55 0.23
N TYR A 97 4.99 18.16 -0.95
CA TYR A 97 5.83 17.78 -2.10
C TYR A 97 6.35 18.97 -2.91
N ASN A 98 5.73 20.14 -2.79
CA ASN A 98 6.08 21.35 -3.52
C ASN A 98 7.02 22.27 -2.72
N GLY A 99 7.36 21.92 -1.48
CA GLY A 99 8.29 22.69 -0.64
C GLY A 99 7.72 23.99 -0.08
N LEU A 100 6.38 24.07 0.08
CA LEU A 100 5.65 25.17 0.71
C LEU A 100 5.02 24.71 2.03
#